data_AF-A0A5T1TFE1-F1
#
_entry.id   AF-A0A5T1TFE1-F1
#
_cell.length_a   1.000
_cell.length_b   1.000
_cell.length_c   1.000
_cell.angle_alpha   90.00
_cell.angle_beta   90.00
_cell.angle_gamma   90.00
#
_symmetry.space_group_name_H-M   'P 1'
#
loop_
_entity.id
_entity.type
_entity.pdbx_description
1 polymer ?
#
loop_
_entity_poly.entity_id
_entity_poly.type
_entity_poly.pdbx_seq_one_letter_code
_entity_poly.pdbx_strand_id
1 'polypeptide(L)' 'MQSHIKIKFHFKCIIGILDFERRKKQKIIIKLKAKANEFLNYAEVITKIKKWYKKEEFY' A
#
# COMPACT_ATOMS: atom_id res chain seq x y z
N MET A 1 -5.92 14.80 -21.91
CA MET A 1 -4.76 14.78 -20.99
C MET A 1 -4.79 13.46 -20.24
N GLN A 2 -3.75 12.63 -20.39
CA GLN A 2 -3.70 11.33 -19.73
C GLN A 2 -2.92 11.47 -18.43
N SER A 3 -3.63 11.40 -17.29
CA SER A 3 -3.05 11.63 -15.97
C SER A 3 -2.35 10.35 -15.49
N HIS A 4 -1.03 10.31 -15.65
CA HIS A 4 -0.19 9.26 -15.08
C HIS A 4 0.15 9.61 -13.63
N ILE A 5 -0.41 8.88 -12.68
CA ILE A 5 -0.21 9.12 -11.26
C ILE A 5 0.80 8.11 -10.72
N LYS A 6 1.89 8.64 -10.16
CA LYS A 6 2.95 7.87 -9.51
C LYS A 6 2.91 8.19 -8.01
N ILE A 7 2.50 7.22 -7.20
CA ILE A 7 2.43 7.36 -5.75
C ILE A 7 3.52 6.49 -5.14
N LYS A 8 4.39 7.11 -4.35
CA LYS A 8 5.39 6.41 -3.53
C LYS A 8 5.09 6.72 -2.09
N PHE A 9 4.74 5.71 -1.30
CA PHE A 9 4.53 5.87 0.13
C PHE A 9 5.13 4.71 0.91
N HIS A 10 5.40 4.97 2.18
CA HIS A 10 5.90 3.96 3.10
C HIS A 10 5.05 3.93 4.36
N PHE A 11 4.86 2.74 4.91
CA PHE A 11 4.18 2.56 6.18
C PHE A 11 4.80 1.37 6.92
N LYS A 12 4.57 1.32 8.23
CA LYS A 12 5.00 0.20 9.05
C LYS A 12 3.82 -0.75 9.19
N CYS A 13 3.99 -1.98 8.73
CA CYS A 13 3.00 -3.04 8.91
C CYS A 13 3.70 -4.36 9.24
N ILE A 14 2.96 -5.26 9.87
CA ILE A 14 3.37 -6.63 10.04
C ILE A 14 2.91 -7.35 8.78
N ILE A 15 3.85 -7.93 8.05
CA ILE A 15 3.60 -8.71 6.84
C ILE A 15 4.68 -9.77 6.76
N GLY A 16 4.32 -10.97 6.32
CA GLY A 16 5.24 -12.09 6.24
C GLY A 16 4.46 -13.36 5.98
N ILE A 17 5.04 -14.26 5.18
CA ILE A 17 4.48 -15.59 4.94
C ILE A 17 4.85 -16.49 6.13
N LEU A 18 6.01 -16.22 6.76
CA LEU A 18 6.52 -17.00 7.88
C LEU A 18 6.23 -16.30 9.21
N ASP A 19 5.96 -17.09 10.24
CA ASP A 19 5.58 -16.62 11.58
C ASP A 19 6.61 -15.70 12.23
N PHE A 20 7.90 -15.92 11.95
CA PHE A 20 8.98 -15.09 12.50
C PHE A 20 9.04 -13.69 11.87
N GLU A 21 8.63 -13.54 10.61
CA GLU A 21 8.56 -12.25 9.92
C GLU A 21 7.42 -11.39 10.49
N ARG A 22 6.37 -12.06 11.02
CA ARG A 22 5.22 -11.43 11.67
C ARG A 22 5.53 -10.91 13.09
N ARG A 23 6.70 -11.24 13.67
CA ARG A 23 7.08 -10.78 15.03
C ARG A 23 7.48 -9.30 15.11
N LYS A 24 7.93 -8.69 14.01
CA LYS A 24 8.38 -7.28 14.00
C LYS A 24 7.65 -6.49 12.92
N LYS A 25 7.32 -5.23 13.25
CA LYS A 25 6.80 -4.27 12.26
C LYS A 25 7.87 -3.99 11.22
N GLN A 26 7.56 -4.26 9.96
CA GLN A 26 8.45 -4.02 8.84
C GLN A 26 8.08 -2.72 8.14
N LYS A 27 9.07 -2.00 7.61
CA LYS A 27 8.84 -0.80 6.80
C LYS A 27 8.59 -1.23 5.36
N ILE A 28 7.34 -1.14 4.92
CA ILE A 28 6.94 -1.47 3.57
C ILE A 28 6.95 -0.21 2.71
N ILE A 29 7.55 -0.31 1.52
CA ILE A 29 7.62 0.77 0.55
C ILE A 29 6.80 0.32 -0.67
N ILE A 30 5.68 1.00 -0.91
CA ILE A 30 4.82 0.71 -2.06
C ILE A 30 5.07 1.78 -3.11
N LYS A 31 5.39 1.32 -4.32
CA LYS A 31 5.48 2.14 -5.53
C LYS A 31 4.30 1.78 -6.41
N LEU A 32 3.30 2.64 -6.46
CA LEU A 32 2.10 2.44 -7.26
C LEU A 32 2.14 3.36 -8.48
N LYS A 33 1.91 2.78 -9.66
CA LYS A 33 1.72 3.50 -10.91
C LYS A 33 0.28 3.23 -11.35
N ALA A 34 -0.54 4.28 -11.35
CA ALA A 34 -1.92 4.20 -11.81
C ALA A 34 -2.09 5.09 -13.04
N LYS A 35 -2.81 4.56 -14.02
CA LYS A 35 -3.27 5.31 -15.18
C LYS A 35 -4.76 5.53 -14.99
N ALA A 36 -5.16 6.78 -14.81
CA ALA A 36 -6.56 7.15 -14.65
C ALA A 36 -6.92 8.17 -15.74
N ASN A 37 -8.11 8.02 -16.31
CA ASN A 37 -8.65 9.03 -17.22
C ASN A 37 -9.18 10.26 -16.46
N GLU A 38 -9.43 10.11 -15.16
CA GLU A 38 -9.93 11.16 -14.27
C GLU A 38 -8.95 11.39 -13.10
N PHE A 39 -9.23 12.44 -12.30
CA PHE A 39 -8.44 12.73 -11.11
C PHE A 39 -8.57 11.60 -10.08
N LEU A 40 -7.45 10.92 -9.80
CA LEU A 40 -7.39 9.88 -8.77
C LEU A 40 -6.99 10.51 -7.43
N ASN A 41 -7.88 10.43 -6.44
CA ASN A 41 -7.58 10.89 -5.09
C ASN A 41 -6.58 9.94 -4.40
N TYR A 42 -5.31 10.36 -4.37
CA TYR A 42 -4.23 9.59 -3.77
C TYR A 42 -4.40 9.38 -2.26
N ALA A 43 -5.10 10.27 -1.54
CA ALA A 43 -5.33 10.13 -0.11
C ALA A 43 -6.27 8.95 0.19
N GLU A 44 -7.33 8.80 -0.61
CA GLU A 44 -8.24 7.65 -0.50
C GLU A 44 -7.55 6.35 -0.89
N VAL A 45 -6.74 6.37 -1.97
CA VAL A 45 -5.95 5.21 -2.39
C VAL A 45 -5.02 4.72 -1.28
N ILE A 46 -4.26 5.63 -0.66
CA ILE A 46 -3.35 5.28 0.44
C ILE A 46 -4.14 4.73 1.64
N THR A 47 -5.28 5.33 1.96
CA THR A 47 -6.13 4.89 3.08
C THR A 47 -6.70 3.50 2.84
N LYS A 48 -7.15 3.21 1.61
CA LYS A 48 -7.68 1.90 1.22
C LYS A 48 -6.59 0.83 1.26
N ILE A 49 -5.39 1.13 0.75
CA ILE A 49 -4.24 0.21 0.80
C ILE A 49 -3.84 -0.08 2.25
N LYS A 50 -3.74 0.95 3.11
CA LYS A 50 -3.46 0.74 4.54
C LYS A 50 -4.51 -0.14 5.21
N LYS A 51 -5.79 0.03 4.89
CA LYS A 51 -6.87 -0.82 5.43
C LYS A 51 -6.74 -2.26 4.93
N TRP A 52 -6.46 -2.46 3.64
CA TRP A 52 -6.23 -3.77 3.04
C TRP A 52 -5.07 -4.51 3.70
N TYR A 53 -3.89 -3.90 3.75
CA TYR A 53 -2.69 -4.48 4.38
C TYR A 53 -2.82 -4.76 5.89
N LYS A 54 -3.78 -4.13 6.56
CA LYS A 54 -4.04 -4.33 7.99
C LYS A 54 -5.16 -5.35 8.25
N LYS A 55 -5.98 -5.64 7.23
CA LYS A 55 -7.11 -6.57 7.28
C LYS A 55 -6.72 -7.94 6.74
N GLU A 56 -5.89 -7.97 5.70
CA GLU A 56 -5.18 -9.18 5.33
C GLU A 56 -4.12 -9.43 6.39
N GLU A 57 -4.48 -10.24 7.37
CA GLU A 57 -3.51 -11.16 7.93
C GLU A 57 -3.05 -11.99 6.73
N PHE A 58 -1.92 -11.62 6.13
CA PHE A 58 -1.30 -12.38 5.05
C PHE A 58 -1.05 -13.77 5.61
N TYR A 59 -1.97 -14.72 5.36
CA TYR A 59 -1.97 -16.07 5.93
C TYR A 59 -1.04 -16.98 5.15
#